data_AF-A0A958N9X8-F1
#
_entry.id   AF-A0A958N9X8-F1
#
_cell.length_a   1.000
_cell.length_b   1.000
_cell.length_c   1.000
_cell.angle_alpha   90.00
_cell.angle_beta   90.00
_cell.angle_gamma   90.00
#
_symmetry.space_group_name_H-M   'P 1'
#
loop_
_entity.id
_entity.type
_entity.pdbx_description
1 polymer ?
#
loop_
_entity_poly.entity_id
_entity_poly.type
_entity_poly.pdbx_seq_one_letter_code
_entity_poly.pdbx_strand_id
1 'polypeptide(L)' 'MTVEDIKGKKIMVVGLSKTGVSMTKFLVEHGGEVTISDHKSAAELADSLEQIESLNIHYDL' A
#
# COMPACT_ATOMS: atom_id res chain seq x y z
N MET A 1 13.10 -3.45 14.61
CA MET A 1 12.46 -3.94 13.38
C MET A 1 13.42 -3.69 12.25
N THR A 2 13.77 -4.74 11.51
CA THR A 2 14.61 -4.70 10.31
C THR A 2 13.73 -4.91 9.08
N VAL A 3 14.31 -4.77 7.89
CA VAL A 3 13.59 -5.03 6.63
C VAL A 3 13.13 -6.48 6.51
N GLU A 4 13.92 -7.43 7.03
CA GLU A 4 13.59 -8.86 7.02
C GLU A 4 12.29 -9.16 7.81
N ASP A 5 11.97 -8.33 8.81
CA ASP A 5 10.78 -8.51 9.64
C ASP A 5 9.46 -8.25 8.87
N ILE A 6 9.53 -7.65 7.67
CA ILE A 6 8.37 -7.30 6.82
C ILE A 6 7.83 -8.53 6.07
N LYS A 7 8.71 -9.48 5.73
CA LYS A 7 8.37 -10.61 4.86
C LYS A 7 7.27 -11.49 5.47
N GLY A 8 6.18 -11.68 4.71
CA GLY A 8 5.01 -12.46 5.12
C GLY A 8 4.15 -11.81 6.21
N LYS A 9 4.39 -10.54 6.55
CA LYS A 9 3.53 -9.80 7.48
C LYS A 9 2.34 -9.19 6.76
N LYS A 10 1.18 -9.27 7.40
CA LYS A 10 -0.02 -8.52 7.02
C LYS A 10 0.09 -7.10 7.55
N ILE A 11 0.10 -6.12 6.66
CA ILE A 11 0.34 -4.72 6.98
C ILE A 11 -0.76 -3.87 6.37
N MET A 12 -1.41 -3.05 7.20
CA MET A 12 -2.39 -2.07 6.75
C MET A 12 -1.72 -0.70 6.59
N VAL A 13 -1.82 -0.11 5.40
CA VAL A 13 -1.40 1.27 5.12
C VAL A 13 -2.65 2.14 5.13
N VAL A 14 -2.74 3.04 6.11
CA VAL A 14 -3.84 4.00 6.22
C VAL A 14 -3.44 5.33 5.57
N GLY A 15 -4.13 5.70 4.50
CA GLY A 15 -3.88 6.91 3.72
C GLY A 15 -2.99 6.67 2.50
N LEU A 16 -3.56 6.83 1.30
CA LEU A 16 -2.92 6.62 -0.01
C LEU A 16 -2.53 7.95 -0.69
N SER A 17 -2.12 8.95 0.09
CA SER A 17 -1.52 10.17 -0.47
C SER A 17 -0.06 9.90 -0.89
N LYS A 18 0.76 10.95 -1.03
CA LYS A 18 2.13 10.90 -1.53
C LYS A 18 3.02 9.85 -0.83
N THR A 19 2.99 9.81 0.50
CA THR A 19 3.81 8.88 1.29
C THR A 19 3.25 7.46 1.31
N GLY A 20 1.92 7.31 1.20
CA GLY A 20 1.24 6.02 1.16
C GLY A 20 1.70 5.19 -0.03
N VAL A 21 1.77 5.79 -1.22
CA VAL A 21 2.25 5.13 -2.45
C VAL A 21 3.67 4.60 -2.28
N SER A 22 4.61 5.43 -1.81
CA SER A 22 6.00 5.00 -1.60
C SER A 22 6.12 3.90 -0.54
N MET A 23 5.31 3.98 0.52
CA MET A 23 5.31 2.98 1.59
C MET A 23 4.78 1.64 1.09
N THR A 24 3.66 1.64 0.36
CA THR A 24 3.10 0.43 -0.25
C THR A 24 4.12 -0.26 -1.14
N LYS A 25 4.80 0.49 -2.03
CA LYS A 25 5.84 -0.05 -2.91
C LYS A 25 6.96 -0.72 -2.11
N PHE A 26 7.50 -0.01 -1.11
CA PHE A 26 8.55 -0.52 -0.25
C PHE A 26 8.14 -1.80 0.49
N LEU A 27 6.94 -1.83 1.07
CA LEU A 27 6.46 -2.99 1.83
C LEU A 27 6.24 -4.22 0.94
N VAL A 28 5.66 -4.04 -0.25
CA VAL A 28 5.45 -5.12 -1.23
C VAL A 28 6.78 -5.66 -1.75
N GLU A 29 7.73 -4.78 -2.08
CA GLU A 29 9.07 -5.17 -2.54
C GLU A 29 9.80 -6.07 -1.54
N HIS A 30 9.56 -5.86 -0.24
CA HIS A 30 10.15 -6.66 0.83
C HIS A 30 9.25 -7.82 1.31
N GLY A 31 8.24 -8.20 0.52
CA GLY A 31 7.41 -9.38 0.74
C GLY A 31 6.30 -9.21 1.78
N GLY A 32 5.90 -7.97 2.08
CA GLY A 32 4.73 -7.68 2.91
C GLY A 32 3.42 -7.94 2.17
N GLU A 33 2.43 -8.48 2.88
CA GLU A 33 1.04 -8.59 2.42
C GLU A 33 0.32 -7.28 2.78
N VAL A 34 0.20 -6.38 1.81
CA VAL A 34 -0.26 -5.01 2.05
C VAL A 34 -1.75 -4.86 1.74
N THR A 35 -2.48 -4.27 2.69
CA THR A 35 -3.84 -3.74 2.50
C THR A 35 -3.80 -2.22 2.60
N ILE A 36 -4.49 -1.53 1.70
CA ILE A 36 -4.64 -0.08 1.74
C ILE A 36 -6.04 0.29 2.21
N SER A 37 -6.11 1.19 3.18
CA SER A 37 -7.37 1.80 3.62
C SER A 37 -7.27 3.32 3.53
N ASP A 38 -8.30 3.95 2.98
CA ASP A 38 -8.42 5.40 2.90
C ASP A 38 -9.91 5.79 3.00
N HIS A 39 -10.19 6.99 3.48
CA HIS A 39 -11.55 7.54 3.57
C HIS A 39 -11.97 8.25 2.28
N LYS A 40 -11.02 8.53 1.39
CA LYS A 40 -11.26 9.14 0.10
C LYS A 40 -11.79 8.11 -0.89
N SER A 41 -12.65 8.59 -1.78
CA SER A 41 -13.17 7.77 -2.86
C SER A 41 -12.05 7.34 -3.83
N ALA A 42 -12.27 6.24 -4.55
CA ALA A 42 -11.36 5.78 -5.60
C ALA A 42 -11.08 6.87 -6.66
N ALA A 43 -12.05 7.72 -6.97
CA ALA A 43 -11.88 8.84 -7.90
C ALA A 43 -10.89 9.90 -7.39
N GLU A 44 -10.92 10.21 -6.09
CA GLU A 44 -9.98 11.14 -5.45
C GLU A 44 -8.58 10.55 -5.30
N LEU A 45 -8.45 9.24 -5.41
CA LEU A 45 -7.19 8.49 -5.28
C LEU A 45 -6.66 7.97 -6.62
N ALA A 46 -7.31 8.30 -7.75
CA ALA A 46 -7.00 7.73 -9.06
C ALA A 46 -5.50 7.80 -9.39
N ASP A 47 -4.89 8.98 -9.26
CA ASP A 47 -3.45 9.20 -9.52
C ASP A 47 -2.54 8.36 -8.63
N SER A 48 -2.95 8.09 -7.38
CA SER A 48 -2.18 7.26 -6.46
C SER A 48 -2.38 5.77 -6.72
N LEU A 49 -3.60 5.35 -7.07
CA LEU A 49 -3.96 3.97 -7.38
C LEU A 49 -3.28 3.51 -8.67
N GLU A 50 -3.25 4.36 -9.70
CA GLU A 50 -2.54 4.09 -10.96
C GLU A 50 -1.06 3.77 -10.72
N GLN A 51 -0.42 4.44 -9.75
CA GLN A 51 1.00 4.21 -9.45
C GLN A 51 1.31 2.86 -8.79
N ILE A 52 0.30 2.13 -8.31
CA ILE A 52 0.44 0.87 -7.59
C ILE A 52 -0.46 -0.24 -8.15
N GLU A 53 -1.14 -0.01 -9.27
CA GLU A 53 -2.07 -0.95 -9.88
C GLU A 53 -1.43 -2.30 -10.23
N SER A 54 -0.11 -2.29 -10.50
CA SER A 54 0.66 -3.49 -10.83
C SER A 54 1.08 -4.30 -9.62
N LEU A 55 0.84 -3.82 -8.40
CA LEU A 55 1.22 -4.50 -7.17
C LEU A 55 0.13 -5.48 -6.73
N ASN A 56 0.53 -6.62 -6.18
CA ASN A 56 -0.39 -7.54 -5.54
C ASN A 56 -0.74 -7.06 -4.14
N ILE A 57 -1.81 -6.25 -4.03
CA ILE A 57 -2.26 -5.63 -2.79
C ILE A 57 -3.78 -5.75 -2.62
N HIS A 58 -4.24 -5.57 -1.39
CA HIS A 58 -5.66 -5.53 -1.05
C HIS A 58 -6.12 -4.09 -0.84
N TYR A 59 -7.42 -3.84 -1.05
CA TYR A 59 -8.04 -2.54 -0.83
C TYR A 59 -9.21 -2.68 0.15
N ASP A 60 -9.29 -1.75 1.09
CA ASP A 60 -10.35 -1.53 2.06
C ASP A 60 -10.74 -0.04 2.00
N LEU A 61 -11.35 0.33 0.87
CA LEU A 61 -11.72 1.69 0.45
C LEU A 61 -13.23 1.92 0.51
#